data_AF-A0A0F9BAM6-F1
#
_entry.id   AF-A0A0F9BAM6-F1
#
_cell.length_a   1.000
_cell.length_b   1.000
_cell.length_c   1.000
_cell.angle_alpha   90.00
_cell.angle_beta   90.00
_cell.angle_gamma   90.00
#
_symmetry.space_group_name_H-M   'P 1'
#
loop_
_entity.id
_entity.type
_entity.pdbx_description
1 polymer ?
#
loop_
_entity_poly.entity_id
_entity_poly.type
_entity_poly.pdbx_seq_one_letter_code
_entity_poly.pdbx_strand_id
1 'polypeptide(L)'
;MVTLYTGGCRSGKSEMAVARAKAACGEVCFIATCVPQDDEMRLRVKKHQEQRPANWQLVEEPVGLAQAISKVDAEAYPVILVDCLTLWVCNLMCQEKK
;
A
#
# COMPACT_ATOMS: atom_id res chain seq x y z
N MET A 1 -6.15 -1.74 15.88
CA MET A 1 -6.72 -0.41 15.52
C MET A 1 -6.61 -0.24 14.02
N VAL A 2 -7.61 0.33 13.35
CA VAL A 2 -7.57 0.61 11.90
C VAL A 2 -7.65 2.11 11.68
N THR A 3 -6.78 2.66 10.83
CA THR A 3 -6.74 4.09 10.48
C THR A 3 -6.87 4.24 8.97
N LEU A 4 -7.82 5.05 8.51
CA LEU A 4 -8.03 5.33 7.10
C LEU A 4 -7.51 6.73 6.73
N TYR A 5 -6.62 6.81 5.75
CA TYR A 5 -6.13 8.05 5.17
C TYR A 5 -6.88 8.35 3.87
N THR A 6 -7.69 9.40 3.86
CA THR A 6 -8.49 9.82 2.70
C THR A 6 -8.19 11.27 2.31
N GLY A 7 -8.52 11.63 1.07
CA GLY A 7 -8.25 12.94 0.49
C GLY A 7 -8.06 12.89 -1.02
N GLY A 8 -8.03 14.07 -1.65
CA GLY A 8 -7.83 14.21 -3.09
C GLY A 8 -6.48 13.70 -3.60
N CYS A 9 -6.31 13.71 -4.92
CA CYS A 9 -5.00 13.44 -5.53
C CYS A 9 -3.98 14.47 -5.05
N ARG A 10 -2.75 14.02 -4.71
CA ARG A 10 -1.63 14.87 -4.28
C ARG A 10 -1.88 15.67 -2.98
N SER A 11 -2.83 15.25 -2.15
CA SER A 11 -3.12 15.90 -0.85
C SER A 11 -2.15 15.52 0.28
N GLY A 12 -1.05 14.82 -0.01
CA GLY A 12 -0.08 14.37 1.02
C GLY A 12 -0.51 13.17 1.87
N LYS A 13 -1.66 12.54 1.58
CA LYS A 13 -2.19 11.44 2.40
C LYS A 13 -1.25 10.22 2.52
N SER A 14 -0.61 9.80 1.43
CA SER A 14 0.34 8.68 1.43
C SER A 14 1.58 9.01 2.26
N GLU A 15 2.10 10.23 2.15
CA GLU A 15 3.24 10.71 2.94
C GLU A 15 2.92 10.72 4.45
N MET A 16 1.71 11.16 4.83
CA MET A 16 1.27 11.15 6.22
C MET A 16 1.08 9.73 6.78
N ALA A 17 0.58 8.80 5.96
CA ALA A 17 0.43 7.40 6.34
C ALA A 17 1.79 6.72 6.54
N VAL A 18 2.74 6.97 5.62
CA VAL A 18 4.14 6.49 5.73
C VAL A 18 4.82 7.09 6.97
N ALA A 19 4.66 8.39 7.23
CA ALA A 19 5.23 9.04 8.42
C ALA A 19 4.69 8.44 9.72
N ARG A 20 3.39 8.14 9.78
CA ARG A 20 2.78 7.47 10.95
C ARG A 20 3.32 6.06 11.13
N ALA A 21 3.45 5.29 10.05
CA ALA A 21 4.00 3.93 10.09
C ALA A 21 5.47 3.93 10.52
N LYS A 22 6.29 4.89 10.05
CA LYS A 22 7.67 5.09 10.52
C LYS A 22 7.77 5.40 12.02
N ALA A 23 6.81 6.16 12.55
CA ALA A 23 6.80 6.55 13.96
C ALA A 23 6.30 5.43 14.89
N ALA A 24 5.61 4.42 14.35
CA ALA A 24 5.24 3.23 15.10
C ALA A 24 6.47 2.31 15.15
N CYS A 25 7.24 2.38 16.24
CA CYS A 25 8.44 1.57 16.45
C CYS A 25 8.16 0.07 16.18
N GLY A 26 8.60 -0.44 15.03
CA GLY A 26 8.38 -1.82 14.61
C GLY A 26 8.60 -2.03 13.11
N GLU A 27 8.66 -3.29 12.70
CA GLU A 27 8.69 -3.64 11.28
C GLU A 27 7.32 -3.37 10.63
N VAL A 28 7.36 -2.94 9.38
CA VAL A 28 6.16 -2.57 8.62
C VAL A 28 6.04 -3.49 7.41
N CYS A 29 4.86 -4.09 7.24
CA CYS A 29 4.48 -4.76 6.01
C CYS A 29 3.71 -3.78 5.11
N PHE A 30 4.31 -3.41 3.99
CA PHE A 30 3.71 -2.56 2.97
C PHE A 30 3.04 -3.42 1.89
N ILE A 31 1.73 -3.25 1.71
CA ILE A 31 0.95 -3.95 0.68
C ILE A 31 0.63 -2.95 -0.45
N ALA A 32 1.27 -3.16 -1.60
CA ALA A 32 1.03 -2.40 -2.81
C ALA A 32 -0.08 -3.06 -3.63
N THR A 33 -1.12 -2.29 -3.96
CA THR A 33 -2.24 -2.75 -4.80
C THR A 33 -2.18 -2.21 -6.23
N CYS A 34 -1.24 -1.31 -6.51
CA CYS A 34 -1.05 -0.69 -7.81
C CYS A 34 -0.38 -1.66 -8.79
N VAL A 35 -0.96 -1.82 -9.99
CA VAL A 35 -0.32 -2.48 -11.12
C VAL A 35 0.06 -1.41 -12.15
N PRO A 36 1.34 -1.02 -12.28
CA PRO A 36 1.75 0.06 -13.16
C PRO A 36 1.71 -0.37 -14.63
N GLN A 37 0.73 0.12 -15.38
CA GLN A 37 0.53 -0.25 -16.78
C GLN A 37 1.27 0.66 -17.76
N ASP A 38 1.46 1.94 -17.42
CA ASP A 38 2.15 2.95 -18.23
C ASP A 38 3.41 3.51 -17.54
N ASP A 39 4.23 4.25 -18.30
CA ASP A 39 5.50 4.81 -17.82
C ASP A 39 5.31 5.91 -16.77
N GLU A 40 4.23 6.69 -16.86
CA GLU A 40 3.91 7.70 -15.87
C GLU A 40 3.64 7.05 -14.51
N MET A 41 2.86 5.97 -14.49
CA MET A 41 2.54 5.21 -13.29
C MET A 41 3.77 4.49 -12.74
N ARG A 42 4.64 3.93 -13.59
CA ARG A 42 5.93 3.35 -13.17
C ARG A 42 6.82 4.39 -12.46
N LEU A 43 6.95 5.60 -13.02
CA LEU A 43 7.70 6.69 -12.40
C LEU A 43 7.11 7.09 -11.04
N ARG A 44 5.78 7.15 -10.94
CA ARG A 44 5.09 7.46 -9.69
C ARG A 44 5.26 6.39 -8.63
N VAL A 45 5.19 5.12 -9.00
CA VAL A 45 5.46 3.99 -8.10
C VAL A 45 6.89 4.08 -7.58
N LYS A 46 7.87 4.33 -8.46
CA LYS A 46 9.27 4.50 -8.06
C LYS A 46 9.44 5.60 -7.01
N LYS A 47 8.81 6.77 -7.21
CA LYS A 47 8.83 7.86 -6.23
C LYS A 47 8.25 7.44 -4.87
N HIS A 48 7.14 6.69 -4.85
CA HIS A 48 6.58 6.16 -3.61
C HIS A 48 7.50 5.13 -2.94
N GLN A 49 8.17 4.28 -3.73
CA GLN A 49 9.13 3.31 -3.22
C GLN A 49 10.35 4.00 -2.57
N GLU A 50 10.79 5.15 -3.09
CA GLU A 50 11.88 5.95 -2.51
C GLU A 50 11.49 6.64 -1.19
N GLN A 51 10.20 6.89 -0.96
CA GLN A 51 9.71 7.54 0.27
C GLN A 51 9.64 6.58 1.47
N ARG A 52 9.63 5.27 1.24
CA ARG A 52 9.58 4.24 2.29
C ARG A 52 10.98 3.72 2.63
N PRO A 53 11.22 3.31 3.88
CA PRO A 53 12.45 2.64 4.26
C PRO A 53 12.64 1.32 3.49
N ALA A 54 13.89 1.00 3.13
CA ALA A 54 14.21 -0.21 2.38
C ALA A 54 14.04 -1.51 3.20
N ASN A 55 13.99 -1.42 4.53
CA ASN A 55 13.79 -2.57 5.42
C ASN A 55 12.32 -3.01 5.52
N TRP A 56 11.37 -2.24 4.98
CA TRP A 56 9.96 -2.64 5.02
C TRP A 56 9.71 -3.83 4.10
N GLN A 57 8.98 -4.82 4.62
CA GLN A 57 8.49 -5.92 3.81
C GLN A 57 7.54 -5.37 2.74
N LEU A 58 7.72 -5.79 1.48
CA LEU A 58 6.82 -5.47 0.38
C LEU A 58 6.00 -6.70 0.02
N VAL A 59 4.69 -6.52 -0.13
CA VAL A 59 3.78 -7.47 -0.74
C VAL A 59 3.05 -6.76 -1.87
N GLU A 60 3.16 -7.27 -3.09
CA GLU A 60 2.40 -6.77 -4.23
C GLU A 60 1.15 -7.65 -4.36
N GLU A 61 -0.01 -7.13 -3.97
CA GLU A 61 -1.28 -7.85 -4.04
C GLU A 61 -2.38 -6.92 -4.60
N PRO A 62 -2.67 -7.01 -5.91
CA PRO A 62 -3.60 -6.11 -6.55
C PRO A 62 -5.08 -6.41 -6.26
N VAL A 63 -5.44 -7.61 -5.81
CA VAL A 63 -6.83 -8.09 -5.77
C VAL A 63 -7.16 -8.81 -4.46
N GLY A 64 -6.38 -9.82 -4.08
CA GLY A 64 -6.57 -10.68 -2.91
C GLY A 64 -6.19 -10.03 -1.58
N LEU A 65 -6.50 -8.74 -1.39
CA LEU A 65 -6.02 -7.92 -0.28
C LEU A 65 -6.33 -8.53 1.10
N ALA A 66 -7.55 -9.05 1.30
CA ALA A 66 -7.93 -9.69 2.56
C ALA A 66 -7.06 -10.92 2.88
N GLN A 67 -6.72 -11.72 1.86
CA GLN A 67 -5.85 -12.88 2.01
C GLN A 67 -4.39 -12.48 2.21
N ALA A 68 -3.92 -11.41 1.56
CA ALA A 68 -2.58 -10.88 1.81
C ALA A 68 -2.45 -10.41 3.26
N ILE A 69 -3.42 -9.65 3.76
CA ILE A 69 -3.42 -9.18 5.16
C ILE A 69 -3.41 -10.35 6.14
N SER A 70 -4.22 -11.40 5.91
CA SER A 70 -4.29 -12.54 6.84
C SER A 70 -3.04 -13.43 6.85
N LYS A 71 -2.20 -13.35 5.80
CA LYS A 71 -0.92 -14.05 5.72
C LYS A 71 0.24 -13.29 6.34
N VAL A 72 0.06 -12.00 6.69
CA VAL A 72 1.10 -11.24 7.39
C VAL A 72 1.25 -11.78 8.80
N ASP A 73 2.48 -12.13 9.16
CA ASP A 73 2.84 -12.45 10.53
C ASP A 73 2.73 -11.19 11.39
N ALA A 74 1.73 -11.15 12.28
CA ALA A 74 1.45 -10.01 13.12
C ALA A 74 2.48 -9.80 14.24
N GLU A 75 3.24 -10.84 14.63
CA GLU A 75 4.32 -10.71 15.60
C GLU A 75 5.56 -10.09 14.95
N ALA A 76 5.87 -10.50 13.72
CA ALA A 76 6.96 -9.92 12.95
C ALA A 76 6.63 -8.51 12.46
N TYR A 77 5.40 -8.25 12.00
CA TYR A 77 4.98 -6.98 11.38
C TYR A 77 3.77 -6.38 12.12
N PRO A 78 3.99 -5.65 13.23
CA PRO A 78 2.91 -5.05 14.01
C PRO A 78 2.14 -3.94 13.26
N VAL A 79 2.68 -3.44 12.14
CA VAL A 79 2.05 -2.42 11.31
C VAL A 79 1.92 -2.91 9.88
N ILE A 80 0.69 -2.86 9.35
CA ILE A 80 0.40 -3.12 7.94
C ILE A 80 -0.04 -1.81 7.30
N LEU A 81 0.62 -1.41 6.22
CA LEU A 81 0.27 -0.23 5.43
C LEU A 81 -0.16 -0.65 4.03
N VAL A 82 -1.36 -0.24 3.61
CA VAL A 82 -1.92 -0.57 2.29
C VAL A 82 -1.96 0.68 1.41
N ASP A 83 -1.40 0.63 0.21
CA ASP A 83 -1.42 1.74 -0.77
C ASP A 83 -1.73 1.22 -2.20
N CYS A 84 -2.85 1.59 -2.84
CA CYS A 84 -3.99 2.38 -2.35
C CYS A 84 -5.32 1.65 -2.57
N LEU A 85 -6.30 1.94 -1.71
CA LEU A 85 -7.62 1.32 -1.80
C LEU A 85 -8.37 1.67 -3.09
N THR A 86 -8.14 2.86 -3.66
CA THR A 86 -8.79 3.25 -4.92
C THR A 86 -8.36 2.36 -6.07
N LEU A 87 -7.07 2.06 -6.20
CA LEU A 87 -6.58 1.18 -7.26
C LEU A 87 -6.98 -0.27 -7.02
N TRP A 88 -7.03 -0.71 -5.77
CA TRP A 88 -7.56 -2.02 -5.41
C TRP A 88 -9.02 -2.20 -5.89
N VAL A 89 -9.89 -1.22 -5.60
CA VAL A 89 -11.27 -1.23 -6.09
C VAL A 89 -11.34 -1.21 -7.61
N CYS A 90 -10.51 -0.41 -8.29
CA CYS A 90 -10.42 -0.43 -9.76
C CYS A 90 -10.01 -1.81 -10.30
N ASN A 91 -9.03 -2.47 -9.69
CA ASN A 91 -8.59 -3.80 -10.09
C ASN A 91 -9.72 -4.83 -9.95
N LEU A 92 -10.48 -4.79 -8.84
CA LEU A 92 -11.64 -5.66 -8.62
C LEU A 92 -12.71 -5.45 -9.71
N MET A 93 -13.09 -4.20 -9.98
CA MET A 93 -14.09 -3.88 -11.02
C MET A 93 -13.66 -4.32 -12.43
N CYS A 94 -12.36 -4.31 -12.71
CA CYS A 94 -11.81 -4.79 -13.99
C CYS A 94 -11.79 -6.33 -14.07
N GLN A 95 -11.72 -7.05 -12.95
CA GLN A 95 -11.77 -8.52 -12.94
C GLN A 95 -13.18 -9.07 -13.17
N GLU A 96 -14.22 -8.40 -12.66
CA GLU A 96 -15.63 -8.82 -12.83
C GLU A 96 -16.11 -8.78 -14.30
N LYS A 97 -15.34 -8.16 -15.20
CA LYS A 97 -15.66 -8.07 -16.64
C LYS A 97 -15.09 -9.22 -17.48
N LYS A 98 -14.65 -10.32 -16.87
CA LYS A 98 -14.24 -11.56 -17.54
C LYS A 98 -15.22 -12.68 -17.24
#